data_AF-A0A318T8E3-F1
#
_entry.id   AF-A0A318T8E3-F1
#
_cell.length_a   1.000
_cell.length_b   1.000
_cell.length_c   1.000
_cell.angle_alpha   90.00
_cell.angle_beta   90.00
_cell.angle_gamma   90.00
#
_symmetry.space_group_name_H-M   'P 1'
#
loop_
_entity.id
_entity.type
_entity.pdbx_description
1 polymer ?
#
loop_
_entity_poly.entity_id
_entity_poly.type
_entity_poly.pdbx_seq_one_letter_code
_entity_poly.pdbx_strand_id
1 'polypeptide(L)' 'MTNLQIFAFVVLPLSIAAGGWAYAYFWERNDRRKHHIHPGE' A
#
# COMPACT_ATOMS: atom_id res chain seq x y z
N MET A 1 -14.17 -17.01 20.16
CA MET A 1 -13.89 -16.55 18.77
C MET A 1 -13.14 -17.66 18.08
N THR A 2 -13.66 -18.17 16.96
CA THR A 2 -12.99 -19.24 16.21
C THR A 2 -11.79 -18.68 15.45
N ASN A 3 -10.78 -19.50 15.18
CA ASN A 3 -9.58 -19.08 14.42
C ASN A 3 -9.94 -18.46 13.06
N LEU A 4 -11.05 -18.92 12.45
CA LEU A 4 -11.60 -18.37 11.21
C LEU A 4 -12.06 -16.91 11.37
N GLN A 5 -12.68 -16.56 12.49
CA GLN A 5 -13.12 -15.18 12.76
C GLN A 5 -11.92 -14.25 12.95
N ILE A 6 -10.87 -14.70 13.63
CA ILE A 6 -9.66 -13.90 13.83
C ILE A 6 -8.98 -13.62 12.48
N PHE A 7 -8.89 -14.63 11.61
CA PHE A 7 -8.35 -14.44 10.26
C PHE A 7 -9.17 -13.44 9.44
N ALA A 8 -10.50 -13.62 9.40
CA ALA A 8 -11.37 -12.79 8.58
C ALA A 8 -11.47 -11.33 9.06
N PHE A 9 -11.50 -11.09 10.37
CA PHE A 9 -11.71 -9.75 10.93
C PHE A 9 -10.44 -9.00 11.31
N VAL A 10 -9.30 -9.70 11.45
CA VAL A 10 -8.02 -9.08 11.83
C VAL A 10 -7.03 -9.18 10.69
N VAL A 11 -6.70 -10.40 10.26
CA VAL A 11 -5.61 -10.64 9.30
C VAL A 11 -5.95 -10.10 7.92
N LEU A 12 -7.17 -10.35 7.44
CA LEU A 12 -7.63 -9.93 6.12
C LEU A 12 -7.64 -8.40 5.94
N PRO A 13 -8.28 -7.59 6.82
CA PRO A 13 -8.24 -6.13 6.70
C PRO A 13 -6.84 -5.55 6.92
N LEU A 14 -6.03 -6.12 7.82
CA LEU A 14 -4.62 -5.71 7.97
C LEU A 14 -3.82 -5.92 6.69
N SER A 15 -4.04 -7.04 6.00
CA SER A 15 -3.36 -7.35 4.73
C SER A 15 -3.77 -6.39 3.62
N ILE A 16 -5.06 -6.05 3.52
CA ILE A 16 -5.57 -5.08 2.56
C ILE A 16 -5.02 -3.69 2.85
N ALA A 17 -5.02 -3.25 4.12
CA ALA A 17 -4.47 -1.97 4.52
C ALA A 17 -2.97 -1.88 4.23
N ALA A 18 -2.20 -2.92 4.57
CA ALA A 18 -0.77 -2.98 4.30
C ALA A 18 -0.47 -2.97 2.79
N GLY A 19 -1.22 -3.75 2.00
CA GLY A 19 -1.09 -3.79 0.54
C GLY A 19 -1.43 -2.44 -0.11
N GLY A 20 -2.53 -1.81 0.31
CA GLY A 20 -2.93 -0.49 -0.17
C GLY A 20 -1.92 0.60 0.18
N TRP A 21 -1.39 0.59 1.41
CA TRP A 21 -0.36 1.53 1.84
C TRP A 21 0.95 1.32 1.06
N ALA A 22 1.38 0.08 0.89
CA ALA A 22 2.57 -0.24 0.09
C ALA A 22 2.38 0.22 -1.36
N TYR A 23 1.24 -0.07 -1.98
CA TYR A 23 0.94 0.38 -3.35
C TYR A 23 0.98 1.90 -3.47
N ALA A 24 0.32 2.62 -2.56
CA ALA A 24 0.32 4.08 -2.55
C ALA A 24 1.74 4.65 -2.34
N TYR A 25 2.53 4.05 -1.44
CA TYR A 25 3.90 4.45 -1.18
C TYR A 25 4.80 4.23 -2.40
N PHE A 26 4.69 3.09 -3.08
CA PHE A 26 5.43 2.81 -4.31
C PHE A 26 4.98 3.70 -5.46
N TRP A 27 3.68 3.99 -5.57
CA TRP A 27 3.13 4.91 -6.55
C TRP A 27 3.69 6.31 -6.35
N GLU A 28 3.58 6.88 -5.14
CA GLU A 28 4.09 8.20 -4.81
C GLU A 28 5.63 8.26 -4.95
N ARG A 29 6.34 7.19 -4.59
CA ARG A 29 7.80 7.11 -4.80
C ARG A 29 8.15 7.08 -6.28
N ASN A 30 7.39 6.38 -7.11
CA ASN A 30 7.61 6.33 -8.56
C ASN A 30 7.24 7.66 -9.22
N ASP A 31 6.13 8.27 -8.81
CA ASP A 31 5.66 9.56 -9.27
C ASP A 31 6.68 10.67 -8.95
N ARG A 32 7.18 10.72 -7.69
CA ARG A 32 8.28 11.61 -7.31
C ARG A 32 9.55 11.36 -8.12
N ARG A 33 9.90 10.10 -8.43
CA ARG A 33 11.06 9.81 -9.29
C ARG A 33 10.83 10.27 -10.73
N LYS A 34 9.62 10.15 -11.26
CA LYS A 34 9.28 10.62 -12.61
C LYS A 34 9.29 12.15 -12.68
N HIS A 35 8.75 12.83 -11.67
CA HIS A 35 8.74 14.29 -11.59
C HIS A 35 10.09 14.92 -11.23
N HIS A 36 10.99 14.21 -10.53
CA HIS A 36 12.39 14.68 -10.33
C HIS A 36 13.28 14.51 -11.56
N ILE A 37 12.84 13.82 -12.62
CA ILE A 37 13.60 13.69 -13.87
C ILE A 37 13.22 14.79 -14.87
N HIS A 38 12.19 15.61 -14.61
CA HIS A 38 11.95 16.86 -15.34
C HIS A 38 12.19 18.11 -14.46
N PRO A 39 13.44 18.43 -14.09
CA PRO A 39 13.83 19.82 -13.93
C PRO A 39 14.07 20.42 -15.32
N GLY A 40 12.98 20.74 -16.03
CA GLY A 40 13.02 21.51 -17.28
C GLY A 40 13.01 20.68 -18.56
N GLU A 41 11.80 20.32 -18.99
CA GLU A 41 11.35 20.43 -20.40
C GLU A 41 9.93 21.01 -20.40
#